data_AF-W7WJ21-F1
#
_entry.id   AF-W7WJ21-F1
#
_cell.length_a   1.000
_cell.length_b   1.000
_cell.length_c   1.000
_cell.angle_alpha   90.00
_cell.angle_beta   90.00
_cell.angle_gamma   90.00
#
_symmetry.space_group_name_H-M   'P 1'
#
loop_
_entity.id
_entity.type
_entity.pdbx_description
1 polymer ?
#
loop_
_entity_poly.entity_id
_entity_poly.type
_entity_poly.pdbx_seq_one_letter_code
_entity_poly.pdbx_strand_id
1 'polypeptide(L)'
;MLTTDEVRIPEDTREFAVNMSNQRHWAPPMQRYIDECLQGKDGPRGKDFNMRWVASMVADVHRILCRGGVFMYPWDKREPAKAGKLRLMYEANPMGFIVEQAGGAATNGKQRVLDLQPSQLHERVSVILGSKNEVERASAYHREAG
;
A
#
# COMPACT_ATOMS: atom_id res chain seq x y z
N MET A 1 22.92 -17.56 -12.71
CA MET A 1 23.42 -16.92 -11.48
C MET A 1 22.23 -16.34 -10.75
N LEU A 2 21.98 -16.77 -9.51
CA LEU A 2 20.98 -16.17 -8.63
C LEU A 2 21.63 -14.99 -7.89
N THR A 3 21.02 -13.81 -7.93
CA THR A 3 21.63 -12.60 -7.32
C THR A 3 21.12 -12.32 -5.90
N THR A 4 19.93 -12.78 -5.56
CA THR A 4 19.31 -12.62 -4.24
C THR A 4 18.42 -13.83 -3.97
N ASP A 5 18.69 -14.55 -2.88
CA ASP A 5 18.02 -15.83 -2.58
C ASP A 5 16.82 -15.62 -1.62
N GLU A 6 17.06 -14.99 -0.47
CA GLU A 6 16.03 -14.72 0.54
C GLU A 6 15.71 -13.23 0.64
N VAL A 7 14.83 -12.75 -0.24
CA VAL A 7 14.33 -11.37 -0.15
C VAL A 7 13.47 -11.21 1.11
N ARG A 8 13.82 -10.24 1.96
CA ARG A 8 13.07 -9.88 3.18
C ARG A 8 12.76 -8.39 3.19
N ILE A 9 11.48 -8.06 3.30
CA ILE A 9 11.01 -6.68 3.48
C ILE A 9 11.16 -6.32 4.97
N PRO A 10 11.87 -5.23 5.32
CA PRO A 10 11.90 -4.71 6.69
C PRO A 10 10.49 -4.44 7.23
N GLU A 11 10.23 -4.82 8.48
CA GLU A 11 8.91 -4.71 9.11
C GLU A 11 8.43 -3.26 9.25
N ASP A 12 9.37 -2.36 9.51
CA ASP A 12 9.19 -0.91 9.61
C ASP A 12 9.86 -0.19 8.43
N THR A 13 9.34 1.00 8.11
CA THR A 13 9.94 1.86 7.10
C THR A 13 9.77 3.34 7.42
N ARG A 14 10.41 4.18 6.62
CA ARG A 14 10.27 5.63 6.55
C ARG A 14 10.06 6.09 5.11
N GLU A 15 9.72 5.19 4.19
CA GLU A 15 9.40 5.50 2.80
C GLU A 15 7.95 5.11 2.48
N PHE A 16 7.20 6.02 1.85
CA PHE A 16 5.88 5.71 1.29
C PHE A 16 5.81 6.06 -0.20
N ALA A 17 4.94 5.37 -0.93
CA ALA A 17 4.68 5.61 -2.34
C ALA A 17 3.19 5.69 -2.62
N VAL A 18 2.73 6.89 -2.94
CA VAL A 18 1.34 7.19 -3.28
C VAL A 18 1.29 8.37 -4.25
N ASN A 19 0.28 8.41 -5.12
CA ASN A 19 0.07 9.55 -6.00
C ASN A 19 -0.53 10.74 -5.23
N MET A 20 0.33 11.57 -4.63
CA MET A 20 -0.06 12.73 -3.82
C MET A 20 -0.99 13.72 -4.52
N SER A 21 -1.00 13.79 -5.86
CA SER A 21 -1.94 14.65 -6.61
C SER A 21 -3.42 14.33 -6.36
N ASN A 22 -3.70 13.12 -5.87
CA ASN A 22 -5.06 12.63 -5.60
C ASN A 22 -5.52 12.87 -4.15
N GLN A 23 -4.72 13.53 -3.30
CA GLN A 23 -4.96 13.59 -1.85
C GLN A 23 -6.37 14.04 -1.45
N ARG A 24 -6.89 15.09 -2.09
CA ARG A 24 -8.26 15.62 -1.88
C ARG A 24 -9.41 14.66 -2.21
N HIS A 25 -9.11 13.55 -2.88
CA HIS A 25 -10.08 12.56 -3.35
C HIS A 25 -10.12 11.28 -2.52
N TRP A 26 -9.17 11.06 -1.64
CA TRP A 26 -9.12 9.84 -0.83
C TRP A 26 -10.15 9.84 0.29
N ALA A 27 -10.47 8.66 0.79
CA ALA A 27 -11.25 8.50 2.01
C ALA A 27 -10.51 9.10 3.23
N PRO A 28 -11.23 9.56 4.27
CA PRO A 28 -10.64 10.13 5.49
C PRO A 28 -9.50 9.31 6.13
N PRO A 29 -9.60 7.97 6.32
CA PRO A 29 -8.51 7.20 6.95
C PRO A 29 -7.21 7.22 6.15
N MET A 30 -7.32 7.28 4.82
CA MET A 30 -6.17 7.38 3.92
C MET A 30 -5.54 8.78 3.97
N GLN A 31 -6.36 9.84 4.07
CA GLN A 31 -5.87 11.20 4.28
C GLN A 31 -5.13 11.31 5.63
N ARG A 32 -5.71 10.76 6.71
CA ARG A 32 -5.07 10.70 8.03
C ARG A 32 -3.71 10.02 7.97
N TYR A 33 -3.62 8.83 7.35
CA TYR A 33 -2.35 8.11 7.26
C TYR A 33 -1.25 8.97 6.62
N ILE A 34 -1.55 9.64 5.51
CA ILE A 34 -0.56 10.48 4.81
C ILE A 34 -0.28 11.76 5.58
N ASP A 35 -1.28 12.40 6.16
CA ASP A 35 -1.10 13.61 6.97
C ASP A 35 -0.13 13.36 8.13
N GLU A 36 -0.31 12.25 8.87
CA GLU A 36 0.61 11.85 9.93
C GLU A 36 2.04 11.58 9.41
N CYS A 37 2.19 11.04 8.19
CA CYS A 37 3.51 10.88 7.57
C CYS A 37 4.17 12.23 7.23
N LEU A 38 3.37 13.21 6.78
CA LEU A 38 3.84 14.55 6.42
C LEU A 38 4.22 15.40 7.64
N GLN A 39 3.52 15.22 8.77
CA GLN A 39 3.86 15.87 10.04
C GLN A 39 5.22 15.40 10.60
N GLY A 40 5.72 14.24 10.16
CA GLY A 40 7.07 13.76 10.49
C GLY A 40 7.30 13.59 11.99
N LYS A 41 8.46 14.08 12.48
CA LYS A 41 8.82 14.03 13.90
C LYS A 41 7.91 14.84 14.83
N ASP A 42 7.27 15.90 14.33
CA ASP A 42 6.38 16.74 15.12
C ASP A 42 4.97 16.16 15.23
N GLY A 43 4.66 15.15 14.40
CA GLY A 43 3.39 14.43 14.41
C GLY A 43 3.39 13.19 15.30
N PRO A 44 2.27 12.46 15.34
CA PRO A 44 2.09 11.27 16.16
C PRO A 44 2.99 10.09 15.74
N ARG A 45 3.70 10.21 14.62
CA ARG A 45 4.61 9.18 14.12
C ARG A 45 6.00 9.27 14.75
N GLY A 46 6.40 10.44 15.26
CA GLY A 46 7.72 10.67 15.88
C GLY A 46 8.92 10.36 14.97
N LYS A 47 8.72 10.31 13.65
CA LYS A 47 9.76 10.00 12.66
C LYS A 47 9.44 10.66 11.31
N ASP A 48 10.47 11.13 10.62
CA ASP A 48 10.34 11.73 9.29
C ASP A 48 10.16 10.65 8.22
N PHE A 49 9.33 10.95 7.22
CA PHE A 49 9.11 10.10 6.06
C PHE A 49 9.64 10.75 4.78
N ASN A 50 10.11 9.93 3.85
CA ASN A 50 10.41 10.32 2.47
C ASN A 50 9.42 9.63 1.52
N MET A 51 9.26 10.16 0.30
CA MET A 51 8.27 9.65 -0.65
C MET A 51 8.83 9.39 -2.04
N ARG A 52 8.27 8.40 -2.73
CA ARG A 52 8.54 8.13 -4.15
C ARG A 52 7.23 7.88 -4.86
N TRP A 53 7.14 8.26 -6.12
CA TRP A 53 6.02 7.86 -6.97
C TRP A 53 6.52 7.72 -8.39
N VAL A 54 6.78 6.48 -8.83
CA VAL A 54 7.32 6.21 -10.17
C VAL A 54 6.20 6.06 -11.20
N ALA A 55 4.95 5.92 -10.75
CA ALA A 55 3.79 5.54 -11.56
C ALA A 55 3.94 4.19 -12.29
N SER A 56 4.92 3.38 -11.86
CA SER A 56 5.10 1.98 -12.24
C SER A 56 5.07 1.14 -10.98
N MET A 57 3.98 0.37 -10.80
CA MET A 57 3.80 -0.48 -9.63
C MET A 57 4.99 -1.43 -9.47
N VAL A 58 5.49 -2.01 -10.57
CA VAL A 58 6.64 -2.90 -10.56
C VAL A 58 7.89 -2.21 -9.99
N ALA A 59 8.17 -0.97 -10.41
CA ALA A 59 9.35 -0.25 -9.93
C ALA A 59 9.24 0.14 -8.44
N ASP A 60 8.05 0.56 -8.01
CA ASP A 60 7.80 0.89 -6.61
C ASP A 60 7.85 -0.36 -5.71
N VAL A 61 7.25 -1.48 -6.13
CA VAL A 61 7.29 -2.76 -5.40
C VAL A 61 8.71 -3.33 -5.37
N HIS A 62 9.46 -3.26 -6.47
CA HIS A 62 10.85 -3.72 -6.50
C HIS A 62 11.71 -2.97 -5.47
N ARG A 63 11.57 -1.64 -5.37
CA ARG A 63 12.25 -0.88 -4.31
C ARG A 63 11.86 -1.37 -2.92
N ILE A 64 10.58 -1.62 -2.67
CA ILE A 64 10.07 -2.12 -1.39
C ILE A 64 10.68 -3.47 -1.04
N LEU A 65 10.77 -4.38 -2.02
CA LEU A 65 11.43 -5.68 -1.85
C LEU A 65 12.91 -5.53 -1.49
N CYS A 66 13.60 -4.52 -2.05
CA CYS A 66 15.02 -4.31 -1.77
C CYS A 66 15.33 -3.66 -0.42
N ARG A 67 14.48 -2.74 0.07
CA ARG A 67 14.83 -1.91 1.25
C ARG A 67 13.65 -1.45 2.11
N GLY A 68 12.47 -2.02 1.93
CA GLY A 68 11.27 -1.64 2.65
C GLY A 68 10.59 -0.39 2.07
N GLY A 69 9.44 -0.06 2.65
CA GLY A 69 8.54 0.97 2.12
C GLY A 69 7.10 0.47 2.10
N VAL A 70 6.18 1.40 1.90
CA VAL A 70 4.77 1.08 1.65
C VAL A 70 4.32 1.68 0.34
N PHE A 71 3.65 0.91 -0.50
CA PHE A 71 3.00 1.37 -1.72
C PHE A 71 1.49 1.41 -1.51
N MET A 72 0.86 2.47 -1.99
CA MET A 72 -0.56 2.73 -1.79
C MET A 72 -1.20 3.20 -3.09
N TYR A 73 -2.26 2.49 -3.47
CA TYR A 73 -3.21 2.89 -4.50
C TYR A 73 -4.62 2.81 -3.91
N PRO A 74 -5.01 3.80 -3.07
CA PRO A 74 -6.28 3.77 -2.36
C PRO A 74 -7.46 4.00 -3.31
N TRP A 75 -8.66 3.73 -2.80
CA TRP A 75 -9.90 4.19 -3.40
C TRP A 75 -9.93 5.73 -3.48
N ASP A 76 -10.55 6.25 -4.53
CA ASP A 76 -10.74 7.69 -4.71
C ASP A 76 -12.16 8.04 -5.19
N LYS A 77 -12.67 9.18 -4.72
CA LYS A 77 -14.05 9.61 -4.96
C LYS A 77 -14.36 10.09 -6.37
N ARG A 78 -13.37 10.16 -7.29
CA ARG A 78 -13.63 10.58 -8.68
C ARG A 78 -14.33 9.48 -9.47
N GLU A 79 -14.07 8.22 -9.11
CA GLU A 79 -14.72 7.04 -9.68
C GLU A 79 -15.36 6.21 -8.56
N PRO A 80 -16.39 6.74 -7.86
CA PRO A 80 -16.85 6.16 -6.60
C PRO A 80 -17.42 4.74 -6.75
N ALA A 81 -17.94 4.40 -7.92
CA ALA A 81 -18.43 3.06 -8.27
C ALA A 81 -17.32 2.02 -8.46
N LYS A 82 -16.05 2.42 -8.46
CA LYS A 82 -14.90 1.50 -8.60
C LYS A 82 -14.21 1.37 -7.25
N ALA A 83 -14.02 0.14 -6.77
CA ALA A 83 -13.37 -0.14 -5.49
C ALA A 83 -11.87 0.23 -5.44
N GLY A 84 -11.28 0.59 -6.58
CA GLY A 84 -9.92 1.10 -6.70
C GLY A 84 -9.52 1.24 -8.15
N LYS A 85 -8.22 1.35 -8.45
CA LYS A 85 -7.72 1.52 -9.83
C LYS A 85 -6.95 0.31 -10.36
N LEU A 86 -6.22 -0.39 -9.51
CA LEU A 86 -5.50 -1.62 -9.86
C LEU A 86 -6.48 -2.80 -9.94
N ARG A 87 -6.08 -3.84 -10.66
CA ARG A 87 -6.90 -5.02 -10.93
C ARG A 87 -6.49 -6.16 -10.01
N LEU A 88 -7.50 -6.82 -9.45
CA LEU A 88 -7.30 -7.86 -8.45
C LEU A 88 -6.46 -9.01 -9.01
N MET A 89 -6.86 -9.57 -10.15
CA MET A 89 -6.29 -10.82 -10.66
C MET A 89 -4.86 -10.73 -11.20
N TYR A 90 -4.47 -9.60 -11.79
CA TYR A 90 -3.21 -9.49 -12.53
C TYR A 90 -2.31 -8.33 -12.08
N GLU A 91 -2.73 -7.56 -11.07
CA GLU A 91 -1.87 -6.55 -10.42
C GLU A 91 -1.78 -6.80 -8.91
N ALA A 92 -2.91 -6.82 -8.21
CA ALA A 92 -2.92 -6.91 -6.74
C ALA A 92 -2.53 -8.29 -6.23
N ASN A 93 -3.13 -9.37 -6.72
CA ASN A 93 -2.83 -10.75 -6.30
C ASN A 93 -1.36 -11.15 -6.54
N PRO A 94 -0.79 -11.00 -7.75
CA PRO A 94 0.61 -11.41 -7.96
C PRO A 94 1.59 -10.59 -7.12
N MET A 95 1.39 -9.27 -6.99
CA MET A 95 2.27 -8.43 -6.16
C MET A 95 2.07 -8.69 -4.67
N GLY A 96 0.84 -8.91 -4.23
CA GLY A 96 0.51 -9.28 -2.85
C GLY A 96 1.18 -10.59 -2.45
N PHE A 97 1.13 -11.60 -3.32
CA PHE A 97 1.81 -12.88 -3.10
C PHE A 97 3.32 -12.68 -2.91
N ILE A 98 3.99 -11.98 -3.83
CA ILE A 98 5.44 -11.73 -3.75
C ILE A 98 5.81 -10.99 -2.45
N VAL A 99 5.04 -9.95 -2.09
CA VAL A 99 5.29 -9.15 -0.88
C VAL A 99 5.11 -9.98 0.39
N GLU A 100 4.06 -10.79 0.47
CA GLU A 100 3.83 -11.65 1.64
C GLU A 100 4.87 -12.75 1.77
N GLN A 101 5.33 -13.36 0.67
CA GLN A 101 6.45 -14.32 0.71
C GLN A 101 7.75 -13.67 1.21
N ALA A 102 7.94 -12.38 0.94
CA ALA A 102 9.07 -11.60 1.46
C ALA A 102 8.86 -11.08 2.90
N GLY A 103 7.80 -11.47 3.60
CA GLY A 103 7.51 -11.07 4.99
C GLY A 103 6.80 -9.72 5.14
N GLY A 104 6.38 -9.09 4.04
CA GLY A 104 5.51 -7.93 4.05
C GLY A 104 4.03 -8.30 4.22
N ALA A 105 3.16 -7.30 4.03
CA ALA A 105 1.71 -7.50 4.04
C ALA A 105 1.05 -6.81 2.83
N ALA A 106 -0.13 -7.28 2.45
CA ALA A 106 -0.96 -6.71 1.38
C ALA A 106 -2.45 -6.69 1.76
N THR A 107 -3.06 -5.50 1.75
CA THR A 107 -4.48 -5.29 2.10
C THR A 107 -5.15 -4.34 1.11
N ASN A 108 -6.48 -4.44 0.97
CA ASN A 108 -7.28 -3.41 0.30
C ASN A 108 -7.63 -2.22 1.23
N GLY A 109 -7.11 -2.23 2.45
CA GLY A 109 -7.42 -1.31 3.54
C GLY A 109 -8.25 -1.98 4.64
N LYS A 110 -9.12 -2.94 4.27
CA LYS A 110 -10.01 -3.64 5.21
C LYS A 110 -9.72 -5.13 5.32
N GLN A 111 -9.44 -5.79 4.19
CA GLN A 111 -9.23 -7.23 4.08
C GLN A 111 -7.92 -7.50 3.34
N ARG A 112 -7.26 -8.60 3.72
CA ARG A 112 -6.06 -9.10 3.04
C ARG A 112 -6.35 -9.37 1.56
N VAL A 113 -5.45 -8.92 0.68
CA VAL A 113 -5.64 -8.99 -0.78
C VAL A 113 -5.84 -10.42 -1.26
N LEU A 114 -5.05 -11.38 -0.76
CA LEU A 114 -5.08 -12.77 -1.20
C LEU A 114 -6.31 -13.55 -0.71
N ASP A 115 -7.05 -13.00 0.26
CA ASP A 115 -8.28 -13.62 0.78
C ASP A 115 -9.54 -13.10 0.04
N LEU A 116 -9.38 -12.17 -0.90
CA LEU A 116 -10.50 -11.62 -1.68
C LEU A 116 -10.97 -12.63 -2.72
N GLN A 117 -12.23 -13.06 -2.61
CA GLN A 117 -12.87 -13.85 -3.65
C GLN A 117 -13.29 -12.94 -4.82
N PRO A 118 -12.69 -13.08 -6.02
CA PRO A 118 -13.08 -12.28 -7.17
C PRO A 118 -14.49 -12.61 -7.62
N SER A 119 -15.25 -11.57 -7.97
CA SER A 119 -16.58 -11.63 -8.60
C SER A 119 -16.51 -11.58 -10.13
N GLN A 120 -15.44 -11.01 -10.69
CA GLN A 120 -15.22 -10.87 -12.13
C GLN A 120 -13.72 -10.78 -12.46
N LEU A 121 -13.36 -11.14 -13.70
CA LEU A 121 -11.95 -11.19 -14.14
C LEU A 121 -11.24 -9.83 -14.04
N HIS A 122 -11.93 -8.75 -14.39
CA HIS A 122 -11.38 -7.40 -14.37
C HIS A 122 -11.76 -6.64 -13.10
N GLU A 123 -11.96 -7.30 -11.97
CA GLU A 123 -12.30 -6.62 -10.73
C GLU A 123 -11.20 -5.62 -10.33
N ARG A 124 -11.62 -4.42 -9.90
CA ARG A 124 -10.73 -3.34 -9.46
C ARG A 124 -10.68 -3.34 -7.94
N VAL A 125 -9.53 -3.04 -7.36
CA VAL A 125 -9.34 -3.06 -5.91
C VAL A 125 -8.38 -1.95 -5.48
N SER A 126 -8.58 -1.41 -4.28
CA SER A 126 -7.58 -0.60 -3.59
C SER A 126 -6.44 -1.48 -3.11
N VAL A 127 -5.23 -0.94 -3.05
CA VAL A 127 -4.04 -1.72 -2.64
C VAL A 127 -3.20 -0.91 -1.67
N ILE A 128 -2.80 -1.52 -0.57
CA ILE A 128 -1.77 -1.08 0.36
C ILE A 128 -0.86 -2.28 0.59
N LEU A 129 0.43 -2.18 0.25
CA LEU A 129 1.38 -3.28 0.40
C LEU A 129 2.79 -2.82 0.79
N GLY A 130 3.54 -3.70 1.45
CA GLY A 130 4.95 -3.47 1.80
C GLY A 130 5.26 -3.82 3.25
N SER A 131 6.05 -2.98 3.92
CA SER A 131 6.47 -3.14 5.32
C SER A 131 5.26 -3.34 6.25
N LYS A 132 5.20 -4.50 6.91
CA LYS A 132 3.98 -4.99 7.57
C LYS A 132 3.40 -4.05 8.62
N ASN A 133 4.23 -3.34 9.39
CA ASN A 133 3.76 -2.45 10.47
C ASN A 133 3.08 -1.19 9.91
N GLU A 134 3.54 -0.69 8.75
CA GLU A 134 2.90 0.44 8.07
C GLU A 134 1.59 0.03 7.40
N VAL A 135 1.56 -1.16 6.80
CA VAL A 135 0.34 -1.73 6.20
C VAL A 135 -0.73 -1.93 7.27
N GLU A 136 -0.36 -2.51 8.41
CA GLU A 136 -1.28 -2.76 9.53
C GLU A 136 -1.81 -1.45 10.11
N ARG A 137 -0.95 -0.44 10.32
CA ARG A 137 -1.39 0.88 10.79
C ARG A 137 -2.39 1.52 9.81
N ALA A 138 -2.09 1.50 8.51
CA ALA A 138 -3.00 2.04 7.51
C ALA A 138 -4.34 1.27 7.52
N SER A 139 -4.32 -0.05 7.68
CA SER A 139 -5.54 -0.86 7.79
C SER A 139 -6.34 -0.56 9.05
N ALA A 140 -5.67 -0.34 10.20
CA ALA A 140 -6.32 0.05 11.44
C ALA A 140 -7.14 1.35 11.29
N TYR A 141 -6.58 2.38 10.63
CA TYR A 141 -7.32 3.62 10.39
C TYR A 141 -8.58 3.39 9.54
N HIS A 142 -8.52 2.48 8.56
CA HIS A 142 -9.70 2.13 7.75
C HIS A 142 -10.76 1.35 8.53
N ARG A 143 -10.37 0.56 9.54
CA ARG A 143 -11.29 -0.13 10.44
C ARG A 143 -11.91 0.79 11.49
N GLU A 144 -11.17 1.80 11.97
CA GLU A 144 -11.70 2.83 12.89
C GLU A 144 -12.72 3.76 12.22
N ALA A 145 -12.52 4.05 10.94
CA ALA A 145 -13.39 4.96 10.18
C ALA A 145 -14.65 4.28 9.60
N GLY A 146 -14.82 2.97 9.80
CA GLY A 146 -15.81 2.13 9.12
C GLY A 146 -16.67 1.32 10.08
#